data_AF-A0A9E1RVS8-F1
#
_entry.id   AF-A0A9E1RVS8-F1
#
_cell.length_a   1.000
_cell.length_b   1.000
_cell.length_c   1.000
_cell.angle_alpha   90.00
_cell.angle_beta   90.00
_cell.angle_gamma   90.00
#
_symmetry.space_group_name_H-M   'P 1'
#
loop_
_entity.id
_entity.type
_entity.pdbx_description
1 polymer ?
#
loop_
_entity_poly.entity_id
_entity_poly.type
_entity_poly.pdbx_seq_one_letter_code
_entity_poly.pdbx_strand_id
1 'polypeptide(L)'
;MATAVAGTLTAPLGAKTQHSYLLGTGTTGGTYYPVGVAIATLVKVKLEPKAGIAMSAITSAGSGENLKLLRENQVQFAILQG
;
A
#
# COMPACT_ATOMS: atom_id res chain seq x y z
N MET A 1 37.83 15.15 39.23
CA MET A 1 36.90 14.06 39.59
C MET A 1 35.72 14.14 38.64
N ALA A 2 35.79 13.42 37.51
CA ALA A 2 34.80 13.47 36.44
C ALA A 2 33.86 12.27 36.59
N THR A 3 32.59 12.51 36.94
CA THR A 3 31.56 11.47 37.02
C THR A 3 30.83 11.37 35.70
N ALA A 4 31.07 10.26 34.99
CA ALA A 4 30.37 9.85 33.79
C ALA A 4 28.95 9.39 34.15
N VAL A 5 27.94 9.95 33.49
CA VAL A 5 26.55 9.49 33.59
C VAL A 5 26.24 8.67 32.33
N ALA A 6 25.82 7.43 32.57
CA ALA A 6 25.56 6.41 31.56
C ALA A 6 24.44 6.82 30.60
N GLY A 7 24.75 6.84 29.31
CA GLY A 7 23.75 6.95 28.25
C GLY A 7 22.98 5.65 28.14
N THR A 8 21.70 5.67 28.48
CA THR A 8 20.75 4.61 28.15
C THR A 8 20.59 4.58 26.62
N LEU A 9 21.15 3.56 25.96
CA LEU A 9 20.82 3.26 24.58
C LEU A 9 19.36 2.80 24.52
N THR A 10 18.46 3.69 24.13
CA THR A 10 17.13 3.34 23.64
C THR A 10 17.30 2.56 22.33
N ALA A 11 17.15 1.23 22.41
CA ALA A 11 17.03 0.40 21.23
C ALA A 11 15.83 0.88 20.38
N PRO A 12 15.94 0.94 19.04
CA PRO A 12 14.81 1.29 18.21
C PRO A 12 13.73 0.20 18.40
N LEU A 13 12.53 0.59 18.83
CA LEU A 13 11.38 -0.31 18.83
C LEU A 13 11.22 -0.86 17.40
N GLY A 14 11.18 -2.19 17.29
CA GLY A 14 11.14 -2.89 16.01
C GLY A 14 10.11 -2.28 15.07
N ALA A 15 10.60 -1.74 13.94
CA ALA A 15 9.75 -1.31 12.85
C ALA A 15 8.97 -2.54 12.37
N LYS A 16 7.67 -2.59 12.66
CA LYS A 16 6.79 -3.57 12.02
C LYS A 16 6.92 -3.37 10.51
N THR A 17 7.32 -4.40 9.79
CA THR A 17 7.44 -4.34 8.33
C THR A 17 6.08 -3.99 7.76
N GLN A 18 5.95 -2.74 7.31
CA GLN A 18 4.74 -2.20 6.68
C GLN A 18 4.87 -2.44 5.18
N HIS A 19 4.02 -3.29 4.62
CA HIS A 19 3.94 -3.55 3.19
C HIS A 19 2.85 -2.68 2.57
N SER A 20 3.25 -1.70 1.75
CA SER A 20 2.31 -0.86 0.99
C SER A 20 2.19 -1.36 -0.44
N TYR A 21 0.96 -1.62 -0.87
CA TYR A 21 0.63 -2.09 -2.21
C TYR A 21 -0.21 -1.06 -2.97
N LEU A 22 -0.01 -1.01 -4.29
CA LEU A 22 -0.82 -0.22 -5.20
C LEU A 22 -1.76 -1.10 -6.03
N LEU A 23 -2.99 -0.63 -6.18
CA LEU A 23 -4.06 -1.26 -6.95
C LEU A 23 -4.44 -0.38 -8.15
N GLY A 24 -4.12 -0.83 -9.35
CA GLY A 24 -4.57 -0.20 -10.60
C GLY A 24 -6.06 -0.44 -10.85
N THR A 25 -6.81 0.62 -11.14
CA THR A 25 -8.27 0.55 -11.27
C THR A 25 -8.75 0.96 -12.66
N GLY A 26 -9.16 2.20 -12.83
CA GLY A 26 -9.65 2.80 -14.06
C GLY A 26 -9.91 4.28 -13.86
N THR A 27 -10.74 4.86 -14.72
CA THR A 27 -11.10 6.28 -14.63
C THR A 27 -12.03 6.52 -13.44
N THR A 28 -12.05 7.74 -12.91
CA THR A 28 -12.92 8.12 -11.78
C THR A 28 -14.41 8.01 -12.10
N GLY A 29 -14.79 8.06 -13.38
CA GLY A 29 -16.15 7.85 -13.86
C GLY A 29 -16.51 6.39 -14.12
N GLY A 30 -15.56 5.45 -14.07
CA GLY A 30 -15.79 4.01 -14.24
C GLY A 30 -16.06 3.30 -12.91
N THR A 31 -16.64 2.10 -12.95
CA THR A 31 -16.97 1.33 -11.74
C THR A 31 -15.74 0.84 -10.97
N TYR A 32 -14.64 0.56 -11.66
CA TYR A 32 -13.44 -0.01 -11.05
C TYR A 32 -12.75 0.94 -10.06
N TYR A 33 -12.86 2.26 -10.25
CA TYR A 33 -12.27 3.21 -9.32
C TYR A 33 -12.91 3.19 -7.92
N PRO A 34 -14.24 3.46 -7.75
CA PRO A 34 -14.85 3.41 -6.42
C PRO A 34 -14.79 2.01 -5.79
N VAL A 35 -14.84 0.94 -6.59
CA VAL A 35 -14.65 -0.43 -6.09
C VAL A 35 -13.22 -0.65 -5.58
N GLY A 36 -12.20 -0.23 -6.32
CA GLY A 36 -10.81 -0.35 -5.89
C GLY A 36 -10.49 0.48 -4.66
N VAL A 37 -11.06 1.69 -4.54
CA VAL A 37 -10.96 2.51 -3.32
C VAL A 37 -11.53 1.75 -2.12
N ALA A 38 -12.72 1.16 -2.25
CA ALA A 38 -13.32 0.38 -1.16
C ALA A 38 -12.44 -0.83 -0.76
N ILE A 39 -11.88 -1.56 -1.73
CA ILE A 39 -10.95 -2.67 -1.47
C ILE A 39 -9.72 -2.17 -0.71
N ALA A 40 -9.08 -1.10 -1.18
CA ALA A 40 -7.90 -0.51 -0.55
C ALA A 40 -8.18 -0.08 0.90
N THR A 41 -9.34 0.55 1.14
CA THR A 41 -9.79 0.94 2.48
C THR A 41 -10.00 -0.28 3.39
N LEU A 42 -10.66 -1.34 2.91
CA LEU A 42 -10.88 -2.55 3.70
C LEU A 42 -9.56 -3.24 4.04
N VAL A 43 -8.64 -3.34 3.09
CA VAL A 43 -7.31 -3.91 3.32
C VAL A 43 -6.58 -3.11 4.38
N LYS A 44 -6.57 -1.78 4.25
CA LYS A 44 -5.96 -0.90 5.24
C LYS A 44 -6.55 -1.09 6.64
N VAL A 45 -7.88 -1.01 6.77
CA VAL A 45 -8.55 -1.10 8.09
C VAL A 45 -8.39 -2.48 8.74
N LYS A 46 -8.35 -3.56 7.95
CA LYS A 46 -8.39 -4.93 8.47
C LYS A 46 -7.02 -5.61 8.53
N LEU A 47 -6.15 -5.38 7.55
CA LEU A 47 -4.86 -6.06 7.42
C LEU A 47 -3.69 -5.21 7.88
N GLU A 48 -3.76 -3.87 7.86
CA GLU A 48 -2.67 -3.03 8.38
C GLU A 48 -2.38 -3.32 9.87
N PRO A 49 -3.40 -3.40 10.77
CA PRO A 49 -3.12 -3.65 12.20
C PRO A 49 -2.66 -5.07 12.51
N LYS A 50 -3.07 -6.05 11.68
CA LYS A 50 -2.86 -7.49 11.93
C LYS A 50 -1.61 -8.04 11.25
N ALA A 51 -1.34 -7.57 10.04
CA ALA A 51 -0.31 -8.10 9.15
C ALA A 51 0.62 -7.01 8.61
N GLY A 52 0.42 -5.73 8.98
CA GLY A 52 1.24 -4.62 8.47
C GLY A 52 1.01 -4.36 6.98
N ILE A 53 -0.12 -4.78 6.41
CA ILE A 53 -0.40 -4.64 4.97
C ILE A 53 -1.34 -3.45 4.74
N ALA A 54 -0.84 -2.46 4.01
CA ALA A 54 -1.61 -1.33 3.53
C ALA A 54 -1.79 -1.40 2.01
N MET A 55 -2.88 -0.85 1.50
CA MET A 55 -3.16 -0.79 0.07
C MET A 55 -3.74 0.58 -0.30
N SER A 56 -3.38 1.08 -1.49
CA SER A 56 -3.95 2.30 -2.07
C SER A 56 -4.40 2.05 -3.50
N ALA A 57 -5.55 2.62 -3.87
CA ALA A 57 -6.06 2.56 -5.23
C ALA A 57 -5.53 3.74 -6.06
N ILE A 58 -5.15 3.49 -7.32
CA ILE A 58 -4.74 4.51 -8.26
C ILE A 58 -5.68 4.53 -9.46
N THR A 59 -5.87 5.73 -10.04
CA THR A 59 -6.58 5.90 -11.30
C THR A 59 -5.71 5.43 -12.47
N SER A 60 -6.35 4.95 -13.52
CA SER A 60 -5.68 4.58 -14.78
C SER A 60 -6.60 4.77 -15.97
N ALA A 61 -6.08 4.62 -17.19
CA ALA A 61 -6.89 4.65 -18.40
C ALA A 61 -7.76 3.38 -18.61
N GLY A 62 -7.56 2.33 -17.80
CA GLY A 62 -8.29 1.05 -17.89
C GLY A 62 -7.36 -0.17 -17.94
N SER A 63 -7.90 -1.33 -18.34
CA SER A 63 -7.21 -2.64 -18.29
C SER A 63 -5.88 -2.69 -19.06
N GLY A 64 -5.79 -2.00 -20.20
CA GLY A 64 -4.56 -1.94 -21.00
C GLY A 64 -3.42 -1.25 -20.25
N GLU A 65 -3.69 -0.10 -19.64
CA GLU A 65 -2.73 0.62 -18.80
C GLU A 65 -2.40 -0.22 -17.56
N ASN A 66 -3.39 -0.83 -16.92
CA ASN A 66 -3.18 -1.70 -15.76
C ASN A 66 -2.20 -2.85 -16.04
N LEU A 67 -2.31 -3.50 -17.21
CA LEU A 67 -1.35 -4.54 -17.61
C LEU A 67 0.05 -3.99 -17.81
N LYS A 68 0.19 -2.80 -18.40
CA LYS A 68 1.48 -2.14 -18.53
C LYS A 68 2.09 -1.83 -17.16
N LEU A 69 1.31 -1.24 -16.25
CA LEU A 69 1.74 -0.90 -14.89
C LEU A 69 2.17 -2.14 -14.09
N LEU A 70 1.48 -3.27 -14.28
CA LEU A 70 1.88 -4.55 -13.68
C LEU A 70 3.21 -5.06 -14.25
N ARG A 71 3.40 -5.00 -15.58
CA ARG A 71 4.65 -5.42 -16.24
C ARG A 71 5.84 -4.53 -15.82
N GLU A 72 5.59 -3.24 -15.65
CA GLU A 72 6.60 -2.27 -15.19
C GLU A 72 6.78 -2.27 -13.67
N ASN A 73 6.07 -3.16 -12.95
CA ASN A 73 6.08 -3.28 -11.49
C ASN A 73 5.76 -1.97 -10.75
N GLN A 74 5.01 -1.07 -11.39
CA GLN A 74 4.54 0.18 -10.79
C GLN A 74 3.35 -0.04 -9.87
N VAL A 75 2.54 -1.06 -10.15
CA VAL A 75 1.47 -1.55 -9.27
C VAL A 75 1.65 -3.03 -8.98
N GLN A 76 1.17 -3.46 -7.82
CA GLN A 76 1.25 -4.87 -7.39
C GLN A 76 -0.05 -5.61 -7.66
N PHE A 77 -1.16 -4.88 -7.81
CA PHE A 77 -2.46 -5.42 -8.13
C PHE A 77 -3.13 -4.54 -9.18
N ALA A 78 -4.03 -5.11 -9.98
CA ALA A 78 -4.90 -4.33 -10.82
C ALA A 78 -6.24 -5.04 -11.11
N ILE A 79 -7.28 -4.25 -11.38
CA ILE A 79 -8.57 -4.75 -11.86
C ILE A 79 -8.52 -4.82 -13.39
N LEU A 80 -8.84 -5.97 -13.96
CA LEU A 80 -8.86 -6.18 -15.40
C LEU A 80 -10.27 -6.54 -15.86
N GLN A 81 -10.69 -5.92 -16.97
CA GLN A 81 -11.84 -6.34 -17.76
C GLN A 81 -11.39 -7.41 -18.76
N GLY A 82 -12.10 -8.54 -18.79
CA GLY A 82 -11.88 -9.65 -19.73
C GLY A 82 -12.47 -9.41 -21.11
#